data_AF-A0A645EQJ7-F1
#
_entry.id   AF-A0A645EQJ7-F1
#
_cell.length_a   1.000
_cell.length_b   1.000
_cell.length_c   1.000
_cell.angle_alpha   90.00
_cell.angle_beta   90.00
_cell.angle_gamma   90.00
#
_symmetry.space_group_name_H-M   'P 1'
#
loop_
_entity.id
_entity.type
_entity.pdbx_description
1 polymer ?
#
loop_
_entity_poly.entity_id
_entity_poly.type
_entity_poly.pdbx_seq_one_letter_code
_entity_poly.pdbx_strand_id
1 'polypeptide(L)'
;MATWFGRFKAHNSVNIPDERVAALIYEGSFYYLINDWLESDESVHLTDCGYAFCVYNLQALKISFKEESIKQYIDEVLKELEESH
;
A
#
# COMPACT_ATOMS: atom_id res chain seq x y z
N MET A 1 -9.99 -8.47 -6.05
CA MET A 1 -8.71 -8.77 -5.35
C MET A 1 -8.65 -10.04 -4.49
N ALA A 2 -9.76 -10.65 -4.04
CA ALA A 2 -9.73 -11.77 -3.08
C ALA A 2 -8.86 -12.98 -3.49
N THR A 3 -8.87 -13.37 -4.78
CA THR A 3 -8.03 -14.47 -5.29
C THR A 3 -6.53 -14.19 -5.17
N TRP A 4 -6.12 -12.92 -5.27
CA TRP A 4 -4.73 -12.51 -5.06
C TRP A 4 -4.32 -12.71 -3.59
N PHE A 5 -5.15 -12.27 -2.64
CA PHE A 5 -4.91 -12.48 -1.20
C PHE A 5 -4.86 -13.97 -0.83
N GLY A 6 -5.68 -14.81 -1.46
CA GLY A 6 -5.62 -16.26 -1.30
C GLY A 6 -4.28 -16.86 -1.74
N ARG A 7 -3.74 -16.42 -2.90
CA ARG A 7 -2.39 -16.84 -3.34
C ARG A 7 -1.31 -16.28 -2.44
N PHE A 8 -1.42 -15.01 -2.03
CA PHE A 8 -0.45 -14.36 -1.17
C PHE A 8 -0.32 -15.08 0.18
N LYS A 9 -1.44 -15.45 0.81
CA LYS A 9 -1.49 -16.27 2.02
C LYS A 9 -0.86 -17.65 1.84
N ALA A 10 -1.03 -18.28 0.68
CA ALA A 10 -0.47 -19.61 0.42
C ALA A 10 1.06 -19.61 0.32
N HIS A 11 1.69 -18.47 0.00
CA HIS A 11 3.13 -18.35 -0.24
C HIS A 11 3.88 -17.50 0.78
N ASN A 12 3.18 -16.84 1.72
CA ASN A 12 3.79 -15.95 2.70
C ASN A 12 3.28 -16.27 4.11
N SER A 13 4.14 -16.08 5.11
CA SER A 13 3.82 -16.23 6.55
C SER A 13 2.98 -15.07 7.09
N VAL A 14 1.97 -14.63 6.33
CA VAL A 14 1.10 -13.53 6.69
C VAL A 14 -0.27 -14.07 7.10
N ASN A 15 -0.73 -13.67 8.29
CA ASN A 15 -2.00 -14.11 8.82
C ASN A 15 -3.14 -13.23 8.27
N ILE A 16 -3.62 -13.56 7.07
CA ILE A 16 -4.84 -12.99 6.49
C ILE A 16 -6.05 -13.83 6.96
N PRO A 17 -6.89 -13.31 7.88
CA PRO A 17 -7.98 -14.11 8.46
C PRO A 17 -9.07 -14.43 7.44
N ASP A 18 -9.42 -13.46 6.59
CA ASP A 18 -10.41 -13.57 5.53
C ASP A 18 -9.94 -12.79 4.29
N GLU A 19 -9.78 -13.49 3.16
CA GLU A 19 -9.24 -12.93 1.93
C GLU A 19 -10.20 -11.93 1.25
N ARG A 20 -11.50 -12.07 1.46
CA ARG A 20 -12.52 -11.15 0.92
C ARG A 20 -12.54 -9.86 1.73
N VAL A 21 -12.46 -9.96 3.05
CA VAL A 21 -12.38 -8.78 3.93
C VAL A 21 -11.08 -8.02 3.66
N ALA A 22 -9.94 -8.71 3.56
CA ALA A 22 -8.66 -8.08 3.24
C ALA A 22 -8.69 -7.40 1.86
N ALA A 23 -9.30 -8.05 0.85
CA ALA A 23 -9.50 -7.45 -0.46
C ALA A 23 -10.36 -6.18 -0.40
N LEU A 24 -11.47 -6.20 0.34
CA LEU A 24 -12.35 -5.04 0.48
C LEU A 24 -11.66 -3.87 1.18
N ILE A 25 -10.90 -4.14 2.25
CA ILE A 25 -10.15 -3.11 2.97
C ILE A 25 -9.07 -2.49 2.08
N TYR A 26 -8.34 -3.33 1.33
CA TYR A 26 -7.31 -2.87 0.41
C TYR A 26 -7.89 -2.05 -0.75
N GLU A 27 -8.96 -2.52 -1.38
CA GLU A 27 -9.66 -1.79 -2.44
C GLU A 27 -10.23 -0.47 -1.91
N GLY A 28 -10.81 -0.49 -0.72
CA GLY A 28 -11.34 0.69 -0.04
C GLY A 28 -10.26 1.72 0.30
N SER A 29 -9.11 1.29 0.83
CA SER A 29 -8.02 2.19 1.20
C SER A 29 -7.45 2.92 -0.02
N PHE A 30 -7.30 2.23 -1.16
CA PHE A 30 -6.94 2.86 -2.44
C PHE A 30 -7.99 3.87 -2.89
N TYR A 31 -9.26 3.49 -2.89
CA TYR A 31 -10.35 4.35 -3.34
C TYR A 31 -10.42 5.64 -2.52
N TYR A 32 -10.35 5.53 -1.19
CA TYR A 32 -10.37 6.70 -0.31
C TYR A 32 -9.13 7.57 -0.47
N LEU A 33 -7.94 6.98 -0.59
CA LEU A 33 -6.71 7.74 -0.81
C LEU A 33 -6.79 8.59 -2.09
N ILE A 34 -7.23 7.99 -3.19
CA ILE A 34 -7.31 8.69 -4.48
C ILE A 34 -8.37 9.79 -4.45
N ASN A 35 -9.55 9.53 -3.88
CA ASN A 35 -10.57 10.55 -3.78
C ASN A 35 -10.16 11.69 -2.87
N ASP A 36 -9.60 11.40 -1.69
CA ASP A 36 -9.11 12.42 -0.77
C ASP A 36 -8.02 13.27 -1.44
N TRP A 37 -7.10 12.65 -2.17
CA TRP A 37 -6.09 13.36 -2.95
C TRP A 37 -6.70 14.24 -4.05
N LEU A 38 -7.67 13.74 -4.82
CA LEU A 38 -8.35 14.51 -5.87
C LEU A 38 -9.18 15.67 -5.32
N GLU A 39 -9.70 15.54 -4.09
CA GLU A 39 -10.45 16.58 -3.38
C GLU A 39 -9.53 17.54 -2.60
N SER A 40 -8.28 17.17 -2.39
CA SER A 40 -7.27 17.99 -1.71
C SER A 40 -6.72 19.11 -2.58
N ASP A 41 -6.06 20.08 -1.95
CA ASP A 41 -5.42 21.19 -2.64
C ASP A 41 -4.26 20.69 -3.53
N GLU A 42 -4.02 21.31 -4.69
CA GLU A 42 -3.06 20.89 -5.73
C GLU A 42 -1.59 20.86 -5.25
N SER A 43 -1.33 21.31 -4.01
CA SER A 43 0.00 21.34 -3.39
C SER A 43 0.50 19.99 -2.87
N VAL A 44 -0.36 18.98 -2.74
CA VAL A 44 0.03 17.65 -2.24
C VAL A 44 0.28 16.69 -3.41
N HIS A 45 1.51 16.19 -3.52
CA HIS A 45 1.82 15.14 -4.49
C HIS A 45 1.33 13.79 -3.97
N LEU A 46 0.68 13.00 -4.83
CA LEU A 46 0.19 11.66 -4.46
C LEU A 46 1.32 10.75 -3.91
N THR A 47 2.55 10.96 -4.38
CA THR A 47 3.76 10.27 -3.91
C THR A 47 4.03 10.48 -2.42
N ASP A 48 3.66 11.63 -1.87
CA ASP A 48 3.86 11.97 -0.46
C ASP A 48 3.01 11.08 0.46
N CYS A 49 1.90 10.54 -0.07
CA CYS A 49 1.03 9.62 0.65
C CYS A 49 1.58 8.18 0.68
N GLY A 50 2.58 7.85 -0.13
CA GLY A 50 3.07 6.49 -0.34
C GLY A 50 3.48 5.77 0.95
N TYR A 51 4.21 6.48 1.83
CA TYR A 51 4.67 5.89 3.11
C TYR A 51 3.51 5.52 4.03
N ALA A 52 2.61 6.47 4.29
CA ALA A 52 1.46 6.27 5.16
C ALA A 52 0.56 5.14 4.62
N PHE A 53 0.36 5.12 3.29
CA PHE A 53 -0.44 4.11 2.63
C PHE A 53 0.17 2.69 2.74
N CYS A 54 1.47 2.55 2.50
CA CYS A 54 2.18 1.28 2.66
C CYS A 54 2.12 0.79 4.11
N VAL A 55 2.43 1.66 5.07
CA VAL A 55 2.41 1.33 6.51
C VAL A 55 1.03 0.88 6.96
N TYR A 56 -0.03 1.60 6.57
CA TYR A 56 -1.41 1.24 6.90
C TYR A 56 -1.76 -0.18 6.44
N ASN A 57 -1.45 -0.52 5.19
CA ASN A 57 -1.76 -1.84 4.64
C ASN A 57 -0.91 -2.95 5.29
N LEU A 58 0.38 -2.69 5.57
CA LEU A 58 1.23 -3.65 6.29
C LEU A 58 0.71 -3.94 7.70
N GLN A 59 0.29 -2.89 8.43
CA GLN A 59 -0.30 -3.02 9.75
C GLN A 59 -1.64 -3.77 9.70
N ALA A 60 -2.52 -3.46 8.74
CA ALA A 60 -3.80 -4.14 8.56
C ALA A 60 -3.63 -5.66 8.31
N LEU A 61 -2.54 -6.04 7.63
CA LEU A 61 -2.18 -7.42 7.34
C LEU A 61 -1.30 -8.07 8.44
N LYS A 62 -0.98 -7.35 9.52
CA LYS A 62 -0.08 -7.79 10.60
C LYS A 62 1.30 -8.25 10.08
N ILE A 63 1.80 -7.58 9.04
CA ILE A 63 3.13 -7.81 8.50
C ILE A 63 4.13 -6.97 9.30
N SER A 64 5.17 -7.60 9.84
CA SER A 64 6.26 -6.88 10.50
C SER A 64 7.11 -6.13 9.48
N PHE A 65 7.45 -4.88 9.77
CA PHE A 65 8.31 -4.05 8.93
C PHE A 65 9.26 -3.20 9.78
N LYS A 66 10.29 -2.66 9.13
CA LYS A 66 11.14 -1.58 9.67
C LYS A 66 10.81 -0.31 8.89
N GLU A 67 10.62 0.80 9.58
CA GLU A 67 10.24 2.06 8.95
C GLU A 67 11.25 2.50 7.89
N GLU A 68 12.54 2.33 8.18
CA GLU A 68 13.64 2.69 7.28
C GLU A 68 13.59 1.88 5.98
N SER A 69 13.24 0.59 6.08
CA SER A 69 13.12 -0.28 4.90
C SER A 69 11.96 0.13 4.00
N ILE A 70 10.85 0.61 4.57
CA ILE A 70 9.71 1.08 3.76
C ILE A 70 10.05 2.39 3.08
N LYS A 71 10.64 3.35 3.79
CA LYS A 71 11.08 4.63 3.21
C LYS A 71 12.07 4.43 2.08
N GLN A 72 13.10 3.62 2.33
CA GLN A 72 14.11 3.30 1.32
C GLN A 72 13.48 2.67 0.07
N TYR A 73 12.57 1.70 0.24
CA TYR A 73 11.91 1.05 -0.89
C TYR A 73 11.08 2.05 -1.72
N ILE A 74 10.37 2.96 -1.06
CA ILE A 74 9.59 4.00 -1.75
C ILE A 74 10.51 4.92 -2.53
N ASP A 75 11.60 5.41 -1.92
CA ASP A 75 12.56 6.30 -2.57
C ASP A 75 13.21 5.63 -3.79
N GLU A 76 13.57 4.33 -3.68
CA GLU A 76 14.11 3.54 -4.78
C GLU A 76 13.13 3.43 -5.95
N VAL A 77 11.86 3.09 -5.67
CA VAL A 77 10.81 2.97 -6.70
C VAL A 77 10.53 4.31 -7.37
N LEU A 78 10.45 5.41 -6.61
CA LEU A 78 10.21 6.74 -7.17
C LEU A 78 11.37 7.17 -8.09
N LYS A 79 12.61 6.91 -7.66
CA LYS A 79 13.79 7.18 -8.47
C LYS A 79 13.80 6.36 -9.77
N GLU A 80 13.45 5.07 -9.71
CA GLU A 80 13.35 4.23 -10.91
C GLU A 80 12.31 4.76 -11.91
N LEU A 81 11.18 5.29 -11.41
CA LEU A 81 10.15 5.89 -12.24
C LEU A 81 10.63 7.20 -12.90
N GLU A 82 11.37 8.03 -12.17
CA GLU A 82 11.97 9.25 -12.73
C GLU A 82 13.02 8.95 -13.81
N GLU A 83 13.83 7.91 -13.64
CA GLU A 83 14.85 7.49 -14.61
C GLU A 83 14.26 6.77 -15.84
N SER A 84 13.01 6.32 -15.77
CA SER A 84 12.31 5.61 -16.85
C SER A 84 11.54 6.52 -17.82
N HIS A 85 11.56 7.84 -17.60
CA HIS A 85 10.90 8.87 -18.41
C HIS A 85 11.91 9.84 -19.04
#